data_AF-A0A947III8-F1
#
_entry.id   AF-A0A947III8-F1
#
_cell.length_a   1.000
_cell.length_b   1.000
_cell.length_c   1.000
_cell.angle_alpha   90.00
_cell.angle_beta   90.00
_cell.angle_gamma   90.00
#
_symmetry.space_group_name_H-M   'P 1'
#
loop_
_entity.id
_entity.type
_entity.pdbx_description
1 polymer ?
#
loop_
_entity_poly.entity_id
_entity_poly.type
_entity_poly.pdbx_seq_one_letter_code
_entity_poly.pdbx_strand_id
1 'polypeptide(L)'
;MKLLYGVQGTGNGHISRARMMAQHFAEKNVDVQFLFTGRAPEQYFDMEVFGDYQLRDGLSFATDKGSISAIKTLAQIKPLTFIRDVRKLDLSSYDAVITDFEPVTAWAGRLQKKPVIGVGHQYAFGYTDVPQSGVDLRNRLIMKFFAPVQYRLGLHWDSFNANIAPPIINPDEIRQPCTTPPHILVYLPFEDQQQVSDALLKFPNQKFIQYAPQLQREERGNISRRPTSLHDFKHDLCHAKGVICNAGFELIS
;
A
#
# COMPACT_ATOMS: atom_id res chain seq x y z
N MET A 1 -25.99 0.45 5.95
CA MET A 1 -24.76 0.30 6.75
C MET A 1 -23.76 1.32 6.24
N LYS A 2 -23.14 2.09 7.13
CA LYS A 2 -22.15 3.11 6.81
C LYS A 2 -20.80 2.75 7.44
N LEU A 3 -19.75 2.69 6.62
CA LEU A 3 -18.40 2.29 7.03
C LEU A 3 -17.42 3.46 6.87
N LEU A 4 -16.44 3.52 7.77
CA LEU A 4 -15.24 4.32 7.57
C LEU A 4 -14.08 3.39 7.22
N TYR A 5 -13.42 3.62 6.09
CA TYR A 5 -12.25 2.85 5.66
C TYR A 5 -10.98 3.70 5.71
N GLY A 6 -10.13 3.45 6.71
CA GLY A 6 -8.79 4.01 6.80
C GLY A 6 -7.77 3.26 5.94
N VAL A 7 -7.00 3.99 5.13
CA VAL A 7 -5.97 3.45 4.22
C VAL A 7 -4.63 4.13 4.51
N GLN A 8 -3.60 3.32 4.79
CA GLN A 8 -2.25 3.84 4.98
C GLN A 8 -1.63 4.20 3.62
N GLY A 9 -1.53 5.50 3.35
CA GLY A 9 -1.03 6.03 2.09
C GLY A 9 0.49 6.01 1.96
N THR A 10 1.31 5.61 2.92
CA THR A 10 2.78 5.60 2.72
C THR A 10 3.21 4.81 1.49
N GLY A 11 2.56 3.68 1.19
CA GLY A 11 2.79 2.85 0.00
C GLY A 11 1.68 2.97 -1.04
N ASN A 12 1.99 2.78 -2.32
CA ASN A 12 0.97 2.80 -3.38
C ASN A 12 0.06 1.57 -3.37
N GLY A 13 0.51 0.42 -2.86
CA GLY A 13 -0.27 -0.81 -2.95
C GLY A 13 -1.45 -0.87 -1.97
N HIS A 14 -1.36 -0.26 -0.79
CA HIS A 14 -2.51 -0.01 0.08
C HIS A 14 -3.61 0.78 -0.66
N ILE A 15 -3.22 1.79 -1.45
CA ILE A 15 -4.17 2.58 -2.25
C ILE A 15 -4.73 1.71 -3.38
N SER A 16 -3.91 0.92 -4.08
CA SER A 16 -4.41 0.00 -5.13
C SER A 16 -5.43 -1.00 -4.58
N ARG A 17 -5.17 -1.63 -3.43
CA ARG A 17 -6.14 -2.50 -2.75
C ARG A 17 -7.42 -1.76 -2.38
N ALA A 18 -7.29 -0.54 -1.84
CA ALA A 18 -8.45 0.27 -1.50
C ALA A 18 -9.32 0.56 -2.73
N ARG A 19 -8.73 0.75 -3.93
CA ARG A 19 -9.51 0.92 -5.18
C ARG A 19 -10.35 -0.32 -5.49
N MET A 20 -9.76 -1.51 -5.38
CA MET A 20 -10.50 -2.76 -5.58
C MET A 20 -11.64 -2.91 -4.57
N MET A 21 -11.38 -2.57 -3.31
CA MET A 21 -12.41 -2.60 -2.27
C MET A 21 -13.52 -1.57 -2.54
N ALA A 22 -13.19 -0.35 -2.97
CA ALA A 22 -14.16 0.69 -3.30
C ALA A 22 -15.14 0.22 -4.40
N GLN A 23 -14.62 -0.41 -5.45
CA GLN A 23 -15.44 -0.99 -6.52
C GLN A 23 -16.42 -2.04 -5.97
N HIS A 24 -15.92 -3.00 -5.19
CA HIS A 24 -16.76 -4.07 -4.64
C HIS A 24 -17.77 -3.55 -3.60
N PHE A 25 -17.42 -2.54 -2.81
CA PHE A 25 -18.38 -1.90 -1.90
C PHE A 25 -19.50 -1.19 -2.67
N ALA A 26 -19.17 -0.49 -3.75
CA ALA A 26 -20.15 0.17 -4.61
C ALA A 26 -21.11 -0.85 -5.25
N GLU A 27 -20.60 -1.96 -5.79
CA GLU A 27 -21.42 -3.05 -6.35
C GLU A 27 -22.39 -3.66 -5.34
N LYS A 28 -22.01 -3.67 -4.05
CA LYS A 28 -22.83 -4.18 -2.95
C LYS A 28 -23.70 -3.10 -2.29
N ASN A 29 -23.71 -1.87 -2.82
CA ASN A 29 -24.44 -0.71 -2.26
C ASN A 29 -24.09 -0.45 -0.78
N VAL A 30 -22.81 -0.59 -0.42
CA VAL A 30 -22.32 -0.24 0.92
C VAL A 30 -21.86 1.21 0.92
N ASP A 31 -22.35 2.00 1.87
CA ASP A 31 -21.91 3.38 2.06
C ASP A 31 -20.54 3.38 2.77
N VAL A 32 -19.51 3.84 2.08
CA VAL A 32 -18.12 3.85 2.58
C VAL A 32 -17.53 5.24 2.40
N GLN A 33 -17.11 5.85 3.50
CA GLN A 33 -16.20 7.00 3.45
C GLN A 33 -14.77 6.53 3.62
N PHE A 34 -13.86 7.02 2.78
CA PHE A 34 -12.44 6.71 2.86
C PHE A 34 -11.67 7.78 3.65
N LEU A 35 -10.63 7.37 4.37
CA LEU A 35 -9.67 8.26 5.02
C LEU A 35 -8.25 7.79 4.71
N PHE A 36 -7.42 8.69 4.20
CA PHE A 36 -6.03 8.39 3.89
C PHE A 36 -5.07 9.15 4.80
N THR A 37 -3.97 8.49 5.18
CA THR A 37 -2.86 9.10 5.95
C THR A 37 -1.50 8.83 5.33
N GLY A 38 -0.46 9.48 5.83
CA GLY A 38 0.92 9.03 5.60
C GLY A 38 1.60 9.57 4.34
N ARG A 39 0.92 10.38 3.52
CA ARG A 39 1.54 11.20 2.47
C ARG A 39 0.83 12.54 2.31
N ALA A 40 1.50 13.50 1.69
CA ALA A 40 0.92 14.82 1.42
C ALA A 40 -0.21 14.73 0.36
N PRO A 41 -1.23 15.60 0.40
CA PRO A 41 -2.35 15.59 -0.53
C PRO A 41 -1.94 15.53 -2.01
N GLU A 42 -0.87 16.26 -2.36
CA GLU A 42 -0.38 16.42 -3.74
C GLU A 42 0.31 15.17 -4.28
N GLN A 43 0.58 14.18 -3.42
CA GLN A 43 1.23 12.90 -3.76
C GLN A 43 0.21 11.77 -3.98
N TYR A 44 -1.07 12.03 -3.80
CA TYR A 44 -2.14 11.12 -4.21
C TYR A 44 -2.48 11.37 -5.68
N PHE A 45 -2.81 10.30 -6.39
CA PHE A 45 -3.20 10.32 -7.81
C PHE A 45 -4.33 9.31 -8.02
N ASP A 46 -5.19 9.55 -9.02
CA ASP A 46 -6.34 8.69 -9.35
C ASP A 46 -7.20 8.35 -8.12
N MET A 47 -7.74 9.38 -7.45
CA MET A 47 -8.48 9.29 -6.19
C MET A 47 -10.00 9.39 -6.35
N GLU A 48 -10.49 9.60 -7.57
CA GLU A 48 -11.89 9.88 -7.89
C GLU A 48 -12.82 8.76 -7.43
N VAL A 49 -12.35 7.51 -7.49
CA VAL A 49 -13.08 6.31 -7.05
C VAL A 49 -13.44 6.34 -5.55
N PHE A 50 -12.74 7.13 -4.74
CA PHE A 50 -12.96 7.23 -3.30
C PHE A 50 -13.97 8.31 -2.90
N GLY A 51 -14.49 9.09 -3.86
CA GLY A 51 -15.49 10.12 -3.62
C GLY A 51 -15.02 11.22 -2.66
N ASP A 52 -15.86 11.59 -1.70
CA ASP A 52 -15.54 12.58 -0.66
C ASP A 52 -14.66 11.96 0.45
N TYR A 53 -13.41 11.68 0.10
CA TYR A 53 -12.42 11.09 0.99
C TYR A 53 -11.82 12.14 1.94
N GLN A 54 -11.44 11.69 3.14
CA GLN A 54 -10.77 12.51 4.13
C GLN A 54 -9.25 12.31 4.07
N LEU A 55 -8.50 13.38 4.37
CA LEU A 55 -7.05 13.32 4.57
C LEU A 55 -6.68 13.69 6.00
N ARG A 56 -5.71 12.98 6.58
CA ARG A 56 -5.05 13.31 7.85
C ARG A 56 -3.55 13.06 7.73
N ASP A 57 -2.74 13.67 8.61
CA ASP A 57 -1.30 13.44 8.60
C ASP A 57 -0.98 12.00 9.02
N GLY A 58 -1.62 11.53 10.09
CA GLY A 58 -1.41 10.20 10.68
C GLY A 58 0.03 9.93 11.11
N LEU A 59 0.45 8.67 11.03
CA LEU A 59 1.85 8.25 11.21
C LEU A 59 2.35 7.67 9.90
N SER A 60 3.52 8.10 9.44
CA SER A 60 4.17 7.60 8.23
C SER A 60 5.56 7.06 8.54
N PHE A 61 6.04 6.16 7.69
CA PHE A 61 7.41 5.65 7.73
C PHE A 61 8.25 6.35 6.67
N ALA A 62 9.42 6.85 7.05
CA ALA A 62 10.37 7.42 6.10
C ALA A 62 11.27 6.30 5.56
N THR A 63 11.36 6.16 4.25
CA THR A 63 12.30 5.24 3.60
C THR A 63 13.58 5.97 3.18
N ASP A 64 14.74 5.34 3.36
CA ASP A 64 16.03 5.79 2.86
C ASP A 64 16.79 4.60 2.28
N LYS A 65 17.19 4.69 1.00
CA LYS A 65 17.97 3.66 0.31
C LYS A 65 17.39 2.23 0.46
N GLY A 66 16.13 2.06 0.09
CA GLY A 66 15.48 0.74 0.11
C GLY A 66 15.01 0.23 1.47
N SER A 67 15.30 0.95 2.57
CA SER A 67 14.96 0.52 3.93
C SER A 67 14.18 1.58 4.71
N ILE A 68 13.40 1.15 5.71
CA ILE A 68 12.79 2.10 6.65
C ILE A 68 13.89 2.76 7.48
N SER A 69 14.06 4.06 7.31
CA SER A 69 14.99 4.84 8.11
C SER A 69 14.32 5.19 9.44
N ALA A 70 14.71 4.49 10.50
CA ALA A 70 14.16 4.73 11.84
C ALA A 70 14.39 6.18 12.31
N ILE A 71 15.55 6.77 11.99
CA ILE A 71 15.90 8.15 12.39
C ILE A 71 15.03 9.16 11.64
N LYS A 72 14.91 9.06 10.31
CA LYS A 72 14.05 9.95 9.53
C LYS A 72 12.57 9.76 9.88
N THR A 73 12.17 8.52 10.17
CA THR A 73 10.83 8.20 10.66
C THR A 73 10.55 8.90 11.99
N LEU A 74 11.44 8.78 12.98
CA LEU A 74 11.28 9.46 14.27
C LEU A 74 11.24 10.99 14.12
N ALA A 75 12.08 11.56 13.24
CA ALA A 75 12.11 13.00 13.00
C ALA A 75 10.85 13.54 12.30
N GLN A 76 10.14 12.69 11.53
CA GLN A 76 8.94 13.07 10.78
C GLN A 76 7.64 12.73 11.52
N ILE A 77 7.69 11.92 12.58
CA ILE A 77 6.51 11.62 13.40
C ILE A 77 6.05 12.90 14.10
N LYS A 78 4.77 13.25 13.90
CA LYS A 78 4.08 14.35 14.57
C LYS A 78 3.11 13.81 15.63
N PRO A 79 3.58 13.44 16.84
CA PRO A 79 2.76 12.70 17.80
C PRO A 79 1.55 13.51 18.30
N LEU A 80 1.72 14.83 18.48
CA LEU A 80 0.63 15.72 18.88
C LEU A 80 -0.44 15.83 17.79
N THR A 81 -0.03 15.90 16.53
CA THR A 81 -0.95 15.89 15.39
C THR A 81 -1.70 14.57 15.32
N PHE A 82 -1.00 13.44 15.45
CA PHE A 82 -1.63 12.12 15.48
C PHE A 82 -2.68 11.99 16.60
N ILE A 83 -2.34 12.37 17.84
CA ILE A 83 -3.30 12.35 18.96
C ILE A 83 -4.51 13.25 18.67
N ARG A 84 -4.28 14.43 18.09
CA ARG A 84 -5.34 15.36 17.70
C ARG A 84 -6.23 14.75 16.62
N ASP A 85 -5.66 14.14 15.59
CA ASP A 85 -6.40 13.53 14.48
C ASP A 85 -7.26 12.37 14.97
N VAL A 86 -6.72 11.51 15.85
CA VAL A 86 -7.46 10.43 16.52
C VAL A 86 -8.62 10.96 17.36
N ARG A 87 -8.40 12.01 18.17
CA ARG A 87 -9.43 12.55 19.07
C ARG A 87 -10.51 13.34 18.35
N LYS A 88 -10.19 14.00 17.23
CA LYS A 88 -11.12 14.82 16.45
C LYS A 88 -11.97 14.02 15.47
N LEU A 89 -11.57 12.79 15.14
CA LEU A 89 -12.32 11.96 14.21
C LEU A 89 -13.60 11.45 14.89
N ASP A 90 -14.74 12.03 14.57
CA ASP A 90 -16.05 11.56 15.06
C ASP A 90 -16.49 10.30 14.30
N LEU A 91 -16.71 9.21 15.03
CA LEU A 91 -17.17 7.95 14.46
C LEU A 91 -18.66 7.67 14.70
N SER A 92 -19.40 8.60 15.31
CA SER A 92 -20.80 8.44 15.69
C SER A 92 -21.67 7.90 14.55
N SER A 93 -21.51 8.47 13.35
CA SER A 93 -22.30 8.12 12.16
C SER A 93 -21.93 6.80 11.46
N TYR A 94 -20.83 6.14 11.84
CA TYR A 94 -20.41 4.88 11.22
C TYR A 94 -20.82 3.67 12.05
N ASP A 95 -21.23 2.61 11.39
CA ASP A 95 -21.55 1.32 12.02
C ASP A 95 -20.28 0.54 12.38
N ALA A 96 -19.26 0.61 11.53
CA ALA A 96 -17.96 -0.04 11.74
C ALA A 96 -16.82 0.70 11.03
N VAL A 97 -15.59 0.37 11.44
CA VAL A 97 -14.34 0.87 10.86
C VAL A 97 -13.59 -0.28 10.21
N ILE A 98 -13.13 -0.08 8.98
CA ILE A 98 -12.16 -0.93 8.31
C ILE A 98 -10.83 -0.17 8.28
N THR A 99 -9.72 -0.87 8.53
CA THR A 99 -8.39 -0.28 8.46
C THR A 99 -7.44 -1.18 7.68
N ASP A 100 -6.80 -0.62 6.66
CA ASP A 100 -5.67 -1.22 5.95
C ASP A 100 -4.37 -0.71 6.58
N PHE A 101 -4.14 -1.19 7.80
CA PHE A 101 -3.02 -0.82 8.67
C PHE A 101 -2.87 0.69 8.89
N GLU A 102 -3.99 1.43 8.84
CA GLU A 102 -4.07 2.87 9.05
C GLU A 102 -4.33 3.18 10.55
N PRO A 103 -3.41 3.90 11.21
CA PRO A 103 -3.42 4.03 12.67
C PRO A 103 -4.50 4.97 13.23
N VAL A 104 -4.88 6.04 12.54
CA VAL A 104 -5.81 7.07 13.05
C VAL A 104 -7.21 6.49 13.24
N THR A 105 -7.76 5.86 12.20
CA THR A 105 -9.06 5.19 12.22
C THR A 105 -9.08 4.01 13.19
N ALA A 106 -8.00 3.22 13.24
CA ALA A 106 -7.88 2.09 14.15
C ALA A 106 -7.95 2.53 15.63
N TRP A 107 -7.17 3.56 16.00
CA TRP A 107 -7.18 4.09 17.36
C TRP A 107 -8.48 4.82 17.70
N ALA A 108 -9.03 5.62 16.78
CA ALA A 108 -10.30 6.30 16.98
C ALA A 108 -11.44 5.27 17.22
N GLY A 109 -11.48 4.21 16.40
CA GLY A 109 -12.46 3.13 16.54
C GLY A 109 -12.34 2.41 17.88
N ARG A 110 -11.11 2.11 18.31
CA ARG A 110 -10.84 1.50 19.61
C ARG A 110 -11.29 2.39 20.77
N LEU A 111 -10.96 3.69 20.75
CA LEU A 111 -11.30 4.64 21.82
C LEU A 111 -12.81 4.89 21.93
N GLN A 112 -13.48 4.99 20.79
CA GLN A 112 -14.94 5.20 20.71
C GLN A 112 -15.74 3.90 20.77
N LYS A 113 -15.07 2.75 21.02
CA LYS A 113 -15.67 1.42 21.13
C LYS A 113 -16.50 1.01 19.90
N LYS A 114 -16.10 1.45 18.71
CA LYS A 114 -16.69 1.02 17.43
C LYS A 114 -16.09 -0.33 17.00
N PRO A 115 -16.84 -1.17 16.26
CA PRO A 115 -16.27 -2.35 15.61
C PRO A 115 -15.10 -1.97 14.70
N VAL A 116 -13.91 -2.55 14.90
CA VAL A 116 -12.73 -2.29 14.06
C VAL A 116 -12.23 -3.59 13.43
N ILE A 117 -12.23 -3.61 12.10
CA ILE A 117 -11.79 -4.73 11.25
C ILE A 117 -10.49 -4.32 10.56
N GLY A 118 -9.40 -5.03 10.87
CA GLY A 118 -8.12 -4.86 10.19
C GLY A 118 -8.02 -5.79 9.00
N VAL A 119 -7.83 -5.24 7.80
CA VAL A 119 -7.65 -5.99 6.56
C VAL A 119 -6.26 -5.69 6.02
N GLY A 120 -5.39 -6.69 5.91
CA GLY A 120 -4.03 -6.44 5.44
C GLY A 120 -3.05 -7.55 5.77
N HIS A 121 -1.90 -7.53 5.11
CA HIS A 121 -0.85 -8.52 5.28
C HIS A 121 -0.35 -8.59 6.73
N GLN A 122 -0.24 -7.43 7.38
CA GLN A 122 0.22 -7.31 8.75
C GLN A 122 -0.63 -8.14 9.73
N TYR A 123 -1.93 -8.26 9.47
CA TYR A 123 -2.84 -9.01 10.35
C TYR A 123 -2.71 -10.53 10.22
N ALA A 124 -2.02 -11.04 9.17
CA ALA A 124 -1.73 -12.47 9.03
C ALA A 124 -0.72 -12.96 10.08
N PHE A 125 0.19 -12.09 10.52
CA PHE A 125 1.22 -12.42 11.53
C PHE A 125 0.67 -12.54 12.97
N GLY A 126 -0.64 -12.49 13.14
CA GLY A 126 -1.30 -12.86 14.40
C GLY A 126 -1.39 -14.38 14.63
N TYR A 127 -1.18 -15.20 13.59
CA TYR A 127 -1.25 -16.66 13.66
C TYR A 127 0.16 -17.27 13.83
N THR A 128 0.26 -18.34 14.62
CA THR A 128 1.54 -19.01 14.94
C THR A 128 2.16 -19.73 13.75
N ASP A 129 1.31 -20.20 12.84
CA ASP A 129 1.72 -21.06 11.71
C ASP A 129 2.20 -20.24 10.51
N VAL A 130 1.94 -18.93 10.52
CA VAL A 130 2.46 -17.99 9.53
C VAL A 130 3.94 -17.75 9.84
N PRO A 131 4.87 -18.10 8.92
CA PRO A 131 6.29 -17.94 9.14
C PRO A 131 6.65 -16.47 9.38
N GLN A 132 7.50 -16.23 10.37
CA GLN A 132 8.00 -14.90 10.67
C GLN A 132 9.52 -14.94 10.82
N SER A 133 10.22 -14.07 10.09
CA SER A 133 11.65 -13.84 10.25
C SER A 133 11.89 -12.45 10.88
N GLY A 134 12.95 -12.29 11.66
CA GLY A 134 13.30 -10.99 12.25
C GLY A 134 12.32 -10.48 13.33
N VAL A 135 11.65 -11.39 14.04
CA VAL A 135 10.69 -11.04 15.10
C VAL A 135 11.42 -10.64 16.38
N ASP A 136 11.75 -9.37 16.49
CA ASP A 136 12.16 -8.78 17.76
C ASP A 136 10.94 -8.25 18.55
N LEU A 137 11.15 -7.94 19.83
CA LEU A 137 10.10 -7.40 20.70
C LEU A 137 9.52 -6.09 20.14
N ARG A 138 10.34 -5.29 19.47
CA ARG A 138 9.93 -4.01 18.87
C ARG A 138 8.94 -4.21 17.73
N ASN A 139 9.22 -5.11 16.80
CA ASN A 139 8.35 -5.43 15.67
C ASN A 139 7.00 -5.97 16.17
N ARG A 140 7.01 -6.84 17.20
CA ARG A 140 5.76 -7.29 17.84
C ARG A 140 4.95 -6.14 18.43
N LEU A 141 5.61 -5.17 19.07
CA LEU A 141 4.95 -3.99 19.64
C LEU A 141 4.36 -3.10 18.53
N ILE A 142 5.10 -2.86 17.44
CA ILE A 142 4.60 -2.10 16.28
C ILE A 142 3.36 -2.78 15.71
N MET A 143 3.42 -4.08 15.42
CA MET A 143 2.30 -4.85 14.87
C MET A 143 1.06 -4.82 15.78
N LYS A 144 1.27 -4.78 17.10
CA LYS A 144 0.19 -4.74 18.10
C LYS A 144 -0.42 -3.35 18.28
N PHE A 145 0.37 -2.29 18.23
CA PHE A 145 -0.04 -0.95 18.66
C PHE A 145 -0.12 0.09 17.55
N PHE A 146 0.41 -0.19 16.35
CA PHE A 146 0.35 0.76 15.25
C PHE A 146 -1.11 0.96 14.79
N ALA A 147 -1.78 -0.10 14.37
CA ALA A 147 -3.19 -0.08 13.96
C ALA A 147 -3.97 -1.17 14.71
N PRO A 148 -4.38 -0.93 15.98
CA PRO A 148 -5.02 -1.94 16.81
C PRO A 148 -6.46 -2.21 16.38
N VAL A 149 -6.79 -3.49 16.19
CA VAL A 149 -8.12 -3.93 15.72
C VAL A 149 -8.72 -5.01 16.61
N GLN A 150 -10.04 -5.16 16.55
CA GLN A 150 -10.78 -6.22 17.26
C GLN A 150 -10.86 -7.47 16.40
N TYR A 151 -11.19 -7.30 15.11
CA TYR A 151 -11.29 -8.37 14.13
C TYR A 151 -10.11 -8.26 13.16
N ARG A 152 -9.44 -9.37 12.90
CA ARG A 152 -8.27 -9.44 12.01
C ARG A 152 -8.64 -10.29 10.80
N LEU A 153 -8.50 -9.71 9.61
CA LEU A 153 -8.52 -10.40 8.34
C LEU A 153 -7.12 -10.26 7.73
N GLY A 154 -6.27 -11.25 8.01
CA GLY A 154 -4.92 -11.32 7.46
C GLY A 154 -4.92 -11.65 5.98
N LEU A 155 -4.01 -11.06 5.21
CA LEU A 155 -3.82 -11.38 3.79
C LEU A 155 -2.48 -12.12 3.59
N HIS A 156 -2.49 -13.24 2.87
CA HIS A 156 -1.27 -13.96 2.50
C HIS A 156 -1.42 -14.77 1.22
N TRP A 157 -0.32 -15.01 0.50
CA TRP A 157 -0.25 -15.86 -0.70
C TRP A 157 -0.45 -17.36 -0.42
N ASP A 158 -0.34 -17.75 0.85
CA ASP A 158 -0.46 -19.13 1.33
C ASP A 158 -1.41 -19.08 2.52
N SER A 159 -2.17 -20.15 2.73
CA SER A 159 -3.18 -20.26 3.76
C SER A 159 -2.60 -20.56 5.15
N PHE A 160 -1.48 -21.28 5.23
CA PHE A 160 -0.88 -21.78 6.48
C PHE A 160 -1.88 -22.44 7.45
N ASN A 161 -2.98 -23.00 6.95
CA ASN A 161 -4.11 -23.50 7.77
C ASN A 161 -4.66 -22.47 8.79
N ALA A 162 -4.42 -21.19 8.57
CA ALA A 162 -4.92 -20.09 9.37
C ALA A 162 -6.15 -19.44 8.73
N ASN A 163 -6.91 -18.67 9.51
CA ASN A 163 -8.04 -17.90 8.98
C ASN A 163 -7.53 -16.60 8.31
N ILE A 164 -6.85 -16.75 7.18
CA ILE A 164 -6.29 -15.68 6.36
C ILE A 164 -6.84 -15.79 4.94
N ALA A 165 -7.02 -14.64 4.30
CA ALA A 165 -7.53 -14.54 2.94
C ALA A 165 -6.38 -14.40 1.92
N PRO A 166 -6.61 -14.78 0.64
CA PRO A 166 -5.68 -14.46 -0.42
C PRO A 166 -5.56 -12.95 -0.61
N PRO A 167 -4.49 -12.46 -1.27
CA PRO A 167 -4.30 -11.04 -1.51
C PRO A 167 -5.40 -10.46 -2.40
N ILE A 168 -5.68 -9.18 -2.21
CA ILE A 168 -6.63 -8.44 -3.06
C ILE A 168 -5.92 -8.12 -4.37
N ILE A 169 -6.52 -8.57 -5.47
CA ILE A 169 -6.03 -8.38 -6.85
C ILE A 169 -7.17 -7.86 -7.73
N ASN A 170 -6.82 -7.26 -8.87
CA ASN A 170 -7.79 -7.01 -9.93
C ASN A 170 -7.91 -8.26 -10.84
N PRO A 171 -9.07 -8.92 -10.92
CA PRO A 171 -9.24 -10.10 -11.76
C PRO A 171 -9.14 -9.80 -13.26
N ASP A 172 -9.33 -8.55 -13.69
CA ASP A 172 -9.23 -8.14 -15.09
C ASP A 172 -7.77 -8.00 -15.56
N GLU A 173 -6.81 -7.96 -14.63
CA GLU A 173 -5.38 -7.83 -14.91
C GLU A 173 -4.74 -9.18 -15.18
N ILE A 174 -5.02 -9.71 -16.37
CA ILE A 174 -4.51 -11.00 -16.83
C ILE A 174 -3.28 -10.78 -17.70
N ARG A 175 -2.26 -11.63 -17.50
CA ARG A 175 -1.05 -11.65 -18.32
C ARG A 175 -1.41 -11.74 -19.81
N GLN A 176 -0.88 -10.79 -20.57
CA GLN A 176 -1.02 -10.69 -22.01
C GLN A 176 0.25 -11.19 -22.73
N PRO A 177 0.15 -11.49 -24.04
CA PRO A 177 1.33 -11.72 -24.86
C PRO A 177 2.34 -10.57 -24.71
N CYS A 178 3.63 -10.90 -24.63
CA CYS A 178 4.65 -9.87 -24.45
C CYS A 178 4.65 -8.88 -25.61
N THR A 179 4.90 -7.59 -25.31
CA THR A 179 5.12 -6.58 -26.35
C THR A 179 6.31 -6.97 -27.23
N THR A 180 6.32 -6.47 -28.46
CA THR A 180 7.50 -6.56 -29.33
C THR A 180 8.09 -5.15 -29.49
N PRO A 181 9.33 -4.88 -29.02
CA PRO A 181 10.24 -5.81 -28.36
C PRO A 181 9.81 -6.17 -26.92
N PRO A 182 10.24 -7.35 -26.41
CA PRO A 182 9.93 -7.76 -25.04
C PRO A 182 10.68 -6.91 -24.02
N HIS A 183 10.02 -6.56 -22.94
CA HIS A 183 10.58 -5.72 -21.88
C HIS A 183 10.55 -6.40 -20.51
N ILE A 184 11.41 -5.93 -19.60
CA ILE A 184 11.35 -6.23 -18.17
C ILE A 184 10.86 -4.99 -17.45
N LEU A 185 9.80 -5.14 -16.66
CA LEU A 185 9.30 -4.05 -15.82
C LEU A 185 10.15 -3.96 -14.54
N VAL A 186 10.54 -2.75 -14.16
CA VAL A 186 11.36 -2.47 -12.97
C VAL A 186 10.59 -1.54 -12.05
N TYR A 187 10.24 -2.04 -10.86
CA TYR A 187 9.53 -1.29 -9.83
C TYR A 187 10.26 -1.40 -8.48
N LEU A 188 11.14 -0.42 -8.25
CA LEU A 188 11.95 -0.29 -7.05
C LEU A 188 11.86 1.16 -6.53
N PRO A 189 10.66 1.65 -6.18
CA PRO A 189 10.43 3.08 -5.96
C PRO A 189 11.18 3.66 -4.75
N PHE A 190 11.59 2.80 -3.81
CA PHE A 190 12.30 3.18 -2.59
C PHE A 190 13.82 3.20 -2.75
N GLU A 191 14.34 2.73 -3.88
CA GLU A 191 15.78 2.71 -4.18
C GLU A 191 16.24 4.02 -4.82
N ASP A 192 17.56 4.19 -4.87
CA ASP A 192 18.18 5.25 -5.66
C ASP A 192 17.97 4.98 -7.15
N GLN A 193 17.15 5.81 -7.79
CA GLN A 193 16.72 5.56 -9.17
C GLN A 193 17.86 5.69 -10.18
N GLN A 194 18.87 6.51 -9.87
CA GLN A 194 20.03 6.67 -10.73
C GLN A 194 20.90 5.42 -10.68
N GLN A 195 21.15 4.88 -9.48
CA GLN A 195 21.88 3.61 -9.32
C GLN A 195 21.15 2.45 -9.98
N VAL A 196 19.81 2.39 -9.86
CA VAL A 196 18.99 1.41 -10.59
C VAL A 196 19.20 1.56 -12.09
N SER A 197 19.04 2.76 -12.65
CA SER A 197 19.24 2.99 -14.09
C SER A 197 20.65 2.60 -14.54
N ASP A 198 21.69 2.98 -13.79
CA ASP A 198 23.09 2.70 -14.14
C ASP A 198 23.41 1.19 -14.09
N ALA A 199 22.72 0.41 -13.25
CA ALA A 199 22.82 -1.05 -13.27
C ALA A 199 22.14 -1.65 -14.51
N LEU A 200 20.95 -1.15 -14.88
CA LEU A 200 20.18 -1.63 -16.03
C LEU A 200 20.87 -1.33 -17.38
N LEU A 201 21.60 -0.21 -17.48
CA LEU A 201 22.39 0.17 -18.66
C LEU A 201 23.49 -0.85 -19.01
N LYS A 202 23.91 -1.70 -18.06
CA LYS A 202 24.90 -2.76 -18.29
C LYS A 202 24.38 -3.92 -19.14
N PHE A 203 23.08 -3.95 -19.46
CA PHE A 203 22.44 -5.00 -20.25
C PHE A 203 21.84 -4.44 -21.55
N PRO A 204 22.65 -3.96 -22.51
CA PRO A 204 22.17 -3.18 -23.66
C PRO A 204 21.20 -3.93 -24.59
N ASN A 205 21.23 -5.27 -24.57
CA ASN A 205 20.35 -6.12 -25.38
C ASN A 205 18.98 -6.38 -24.73
N GLN A 206 18.72 -5.87 -23.53
CA GLN A 206 17.46 -6.02 -22.80
C GLN A 206 16.77 -4.67 -22.65
N LYS A 207 15.49 -4.59 -23.03
CA LYS A 207 14.66 -3.41 -22.79
C LYS A 207 14.07 -3.43 -21.38
N PHE A 208 14.12 -2.29 -20.71
CA PHE A 208 13.55 -2.10 -19.37
C PHE A 208 12.54 -0.97 -19.38
N ILE A 209 11.49 -1.10 -18.57
CA ILE A 209 10.59 0.01 -18.23
C ILE A 209 10.70 0.24 -16.72
N GLN A 210 11.26 1.38 -16.33
CA GLN A 210 11.52 1.73 -14.93
C GLN A 210 10.47 2.73 -14.43
N TYR A 211 9.73 2.33 -13.39
CA TYR A 211 8.72 3.15 -12.75
C TYR A 211 9.16 3.65 -11.36
N ALA A 212 9.07 4.96 -11.14
CA ALA A 212 9.19 5.56 -9.81
C ALA A 212 8.53 6.95 -9.74
N PRO A 213 8.05 7.41 -8.57
CA PRO A 213 7.38 8.71 -8.44
C PRO A 213 8.22 9.92 -8.89
N GLN A 214 9.53 9.87 -8.64
CA GLN A 214 10.49 10.94 -8.95
C GLN A 214 11.02 10.91 -10.40
N LEU A 215 10.61 9.92 -11.19
CA LEU A 215 11.03 9.82 -12.59
C LEU A 215 10.16 10.68 -13.48
N GLN A 216 10.78 11.21 -14.53
CA GLN A 216 10.06 11.84 -15.64
C GLN A 216 10.04 10.88 -16.83
N ARG A 217 9.09 11.09 -17.74
CA ARG A 217 9.00 10.30 -18.95
C ARG A 217 10.20 10.60 -19.84
N GLU A 218 11.12 9.65 -19.94
CA GLU A 218 12.41 9.81 -20.60
C GLU A 218 12.91 8.46 -21.13
N GLU A 219 13.52 8.46 -22.31
CA GLU A 219 14.24 7.29 -22.83
C GLU A 219 15.75 7.46 -22.59
N ARG A 220 16.37 6.50 -21.90
CA ARG A 220 17.80 6.48 -21.60
C ARG A 220 18.41 5.16 -22.02
N GLY A 221 18.95 5.11 -23.24
CA GLY A 221 19.56 3.91 -23.82
C GLY A 221 18.56 2.77 -23.99
N ASN A 222 18.69 1.72 -23.18
CA ASN A 222 17.78 0.56 -23.17
C ASN A 222 16.64 0.68 -22.13
N ILE A 223 16.49 1.84 -21.48
CA ILE A 223 15.55 2.05 -20.37
C ILE A 223 14.53 3.13 -20.73
N SER A 224 13.24 2.79 -20.65
CA SER A 224 12.14 3.75 -20.66
C SER A 224 11.79 4.11 -19.21
N ARG A 225 12.10 5.34 -18.79
CA ARG A 225 11.80 5.85 -17.44
C ARG A 225 10.41 6.47 -17.45
N ARG A 226 9.60 6.14 -16.45
CA ARG A 226 8.21 6.59 -16.35
C ARG A 226 7.86 7.01 -14.92
N PRO A 227 7.10 8.11 -14.73
CA PRO A 227 6.48 8.40 -13.44
C PRO A 227 5.47 7.31 -13.09
N THR A 228 5.11 7.19 -11.81
CA THR A 228 4.01 6.29 -11.40
C THR A 228 2.71 6.65 -12.12
N SER A 229 2.05 5.65 -12.68
CA SER A 229 0.78 5.76 -13.40
C SER A 229 -0.01 4.48 -13.14
N LEU A 230 -1.27 4.56 -12.73
CA LEU A 230 -2.07 3.36 -12.46
C LEU A 230 -2.26 2.54 -13.75
N HIS A 231 -2.68 3.21 -14.82
CA HIS A 231 -3.04 2.55 -16.06
C HIS A 231 -1.81 2.06 -16.84
N ASP A 232 -0.81 2.93 -17.07
CA ASP A 232 0.37 2.58 -17.86
C ASP A 232 1.17 1.47 -17.16
N PHE A 233 1.29 1.51 -15.83
CA PHE A 233 1.99 0.49 -15.06
C PHE A 233 1.33 -0.87 -15.21
N LYS A 234 0.00 -0.95 -15.06
CA LYS A 234 -0.76 -2.20 -15.18
C LYS A 234 -0.71 -2.75 -16.59
N HIS A 235 -0.81 -1.87 -17.59
CA HIS A 235 -0.67 -2.25 -18.99
C HIS A 235 0.70 -2.87 -19.27
N ASP A 236 1.80 -2.19 -18.89
CA ASP A 236 3.14 -2.72 -19.09
C ASP A 236 3.37 -4.00 -18.29
N LEU A 237 2.90 -4.07 -17.03
CA LEU A 237 3.01 -5.25 -16.17
C LEU A 237 2.37 -6.48 -16.81
N CYS A 238 1.17 -6.33 -17.38
CA CYS A 238 0.47 -7.43 -18.06
C CYS A 238 1.24 -7.94 -19.28
N HIS A 239 2.00 -7.07 -19.96
CA HIS A 239 2.77 -7.41 -21.17
C HIS A 239 4.26 -7.69 -20.88
N ALA A 240 4.69 -7.66 -19.63
CA ALA A 240 6.08 -7.82 -19.26
C ALA A 240 6.56 -9.27 -19.45
N LYS A 241 7.79 -9.42 -19.94
CA LYS A 241 8.47 -10.73 -19.99
C LYS A 241 8.90 -11.19 -18.59
N GLY A 242 9.22 -10.23 -17.72
CA GLY A 242 9.62 -10.44 -16.34
C GLY A 242 9.58 -9.14 -15.55
N VAL A 243 9.70 -9.25 -14.22
CA VAL A 243 9.60 -8.11 -13.31
C VAL A 243 10.78 -8.12 -12.33
N ILE A 244 11.39 -6.95 -12.15
CA ILE A 244 12.36 -6.68 -11.09
C ILE A 244 11.68 -5.79 -10.06
N CYS A 245 11.53 -6.31 -8.86
CA CYS A 245 10.88 -5.61 -7.75
C CYS A 245 11.49 -6.05 -6.42
N ASN A 246 11.12 -5.36 -5.35
CA ASN A 246 11.50 -5.71 -3.98
C ASN A 246 10.64 -6.84 -3.38
N ALA A 247 9.88 -7.57 -4.21
CA ALA A 247 8.89 -8.57 -3.80
C ALA A 247 7.91 -8.06 -2.74
N GLY A 248 7.57 -6.77 -2.77
CA GLY A 248 6.54 -6.20 -1.90
C GLY A 248 5.19 -6.91 -2.12
N PHE A 249 4.48 -7.17 -1.02
CA PHE A 249 3.21 -7.94 -1.01
C PHE A 249 2.15 -7.39 -1.97
N GLU A 250 2.26 -6.12 -2.35
CA GLU A 250 1.22 -5.34 -3.01
C GLU A 250 1.55 -5.01 -4.47
N LEU A 251 2.63 -5.56 -5.05
CA LEU A 251 3.04 -5.24 -6.42
C LEU A 251 1.94 -5.53 -7.45
N ILE A 252 1.21 -6.63 -7.24
CA ILE A 252 0.14 -7.10 -8.14
C ILE A 252 -1.26 -6.73 -7.63
N SER A 253 -1.32 -5.84 -6.63
CA SER A 253 -2.57 -5.27 -6.11
C SER A 253 -2.97 -4.01 -6.86
#